data_AF-A0A392S9R7-F1
#
_entry.id   AF-A0A392S9R7-F1
#
_cell.length_a   1.000
_cell.length_b   1.000
_cell.length_c   1.000
_cell.angle_alpha   90.00
_cell.angle_beta   90.00
_cell.angle_gamma   90.00
#
_symmetry.space_group_name_H-M   'P 1'
#
loop_
_entity.id
_entity.type
_entity.pdbx_description
1 polymer ?
#
loop_
_entity_poly.entity_id
_entity_poly.type
_entity_poly.pdbx_seq_one_letter_code
_entity_poly.pdbx_strand_id
1 'polypeptide(L)' 'MEEDETILEFNAKLRDLANTSFALSEKMSEEKLVRKILRSLPKRFNMKITAIEESQDLSTMKVDELIGS' A
#
# COMPACT_ATOMS: atom_id res chain seq x y z
N MET A 1 3.03 5.41 7.06
CA MET A 1 4.13 6.15 6.45
C MET A 1 4.32 7.41 7.26
N GLU A 2 5.54 7.66 7.72
CA GLU A 2 5.86 8.88 8.46
C GLU A 2 5.87 10.10 7.53
N GLU A 3 5.78 11.31 8.10
CA GLU A 3 5.71 12.53 7.29
C GLU A 3 7.01 12.77 6.49
N ASP A 4 8.17 12.37 6.98
CA ASP A 4 9.49 12.52 6.35
C ASP A 4 9.94 11.29 5.55
N GLU A 5 9.20 10.18 5.65
CA GLU A 5 9.50 8.93 4.96
C GLU A 5 9.20 9.03 3.46
N THR A 6 10.04 8.43 2.63
CA THR A 6 9.78 8.29 1.18
C THR A 6 8.88 7.09 0.89
N ILE A 7 8.20 7.10 -0.26
CA ILE A 7 7.36 5.98 -0.69
C ILE A 7 8.17 4.68 -0.83
N LEU A 8 9.44 4.78 -1.26
CA LEU A 8 10.32 3.61 -1.40
C LEU A 8 10.70 3.00 -0.05
N GLU A 9 11.04 3.83 0.94
CA GLU A 9 11.33 3.36 2.31
C GLU A 9 10.10 2.71 2.94
N PHE A 10 8.94 3.36 2.78
CA PHE A 10 7.68 2.80 3.26
C PHE A 10 7.35 1.46 2.58
N ASN A 11 7.55 1.35 1.27
CA ASN A 11 7.32 0.12 0.51
C ASN A 11 8.28 -1.01 0.95
N ALA A 12 9.54 -0.70 1.23
CA ALA A 12 10.49 -1.68 1.77
C ALA A 12 10.01 -2.25 3.11
N LYS A 13 9.63 -1.38 4.06
CA LYS A 13 9.08 -1.80 5.36
C LYS A 13 7.79 -2.61 5.22
N LEU A 14 6.93 -2.26 4.26
CA LEU A 14 5.71 -3.00 3.98
C LEU A 14 6.02 -4.41 3.47
N ARG A 15 6.98 -4.55 2.55
CA ARG A 15 7.41 -5.84 2.01
C ARG A 15 7.99 -6.73 3.10
N ASP A 16 8.81 -6.17 3.99
CA ASP A 16 9.32 -6.89 5.16
C ASP A 16 8.18 -7.39 6.06
N LEU A 17 7.20 -6.53 6.34
CA LEU A 17 6.02 -6.90 7.14
C LEU A 17 5.18 -8.01 6.47
N ALA A 18 4.97 -7.91 5.16
CA ALA A 18 4.23 -8.91 4.39
C ALA A 18 4.97 -10.26 4.40
N ASN A 19 6.30 -10.24 4.29
CA ASN A 19 7.14 -11.44 4.39
C ASN A 19 7.07 -12.07 5.79
N THR A 20 7.13 -11.26 6.85
CA THR A 20 6.94 -11.76 8.24
C THR A 20 5.55 -12.37 8.43
N SER A 21 4.50 -11.71 7.94
CA SER A 21 3.13 -12.22 8.01
C SER A 21 3.02 -13.58 7.28
N PHE A 22 3.61 -13.68 6.09
CA PHE A 22 3.66 -14.93 5.33
C PHE A 22 4.41 -16.05 6.08
N ALA A 23 5.54 -15.74 6.73
CA ALA A 23 6.27 -16.69 7.55
C ALA A 23 5.45 -17.20 8.76
N LEU A 24 4.52 -16.39 9.26
CA LEU A 24 3.55 -16.77 10.29
C LEU A 24 2.30 -17.47 9.72
N SER A 25 2.35 -17.92 8.46
CA SER A 25 1.23 -18.53 7.73
C SER A 25 0.01 -17.61 7.55
N GLU A 26 0.15 -16.30 7.75
CA GLU A 26 -0.86 -15.31 7.41
C GLU A 26 -0.52 -14.72 6.03
N LYS A 27 -1.24 -15.14 4.99
CA LYS A 27 -1.10 -14.52 3.67
C LYS A 27 -1.96 -13.25 3.60
N MET A 28 -1.31 -12.11 3.34
CA MET A 28 -2.02 -10.88 2.99
C MET A 28 -2.38 -10.90 1.51
N SER A 29 -3.64 -10.65 1.16
CA SER A 29 -4.05 -10.46 -0.24
C SER A 29 -3.56 -9.10 -0.77
N GLU A 30 -3.40 -9.01 -2.10
CA GLU A 30 -3.07 -7.75 -2.79
C GLU A 30 -4.06 -6.64 -2.41
N GLU A 31 -5.36 -6.92 -2.45
CA GLU A 31 -6.40 -5.97 -2.03
C GLU A 31 -6.18 -5.48 -0.59
N LYS A 32 -5.89 -6.39 0.34
CA LYS A 32 -5.64 -6.03 1.75
C LYS A 32 -4.41 -5.13 1.87
N LEU A 33 -3.36 -5.38 1.09
CA LEU A 33 -2.15 -4.56 1.05
C LEU A 33 -2.41 -3.19 0.44
N VAL A 34 -3.05 -3.12 -0.74
CA VAL A 34 -3.42 -1.88 -1.44
C VAL A 34 -4.23 -0.96 -0.52
N ARG A 35 -5.30 -1.46 0.10
CA ARG A 35 -6.12 -0.68 1.04
C ARG A 35 -5.32 -0.21 2.25
N LYS A 36 -4.42 -1.05 2.77
CA LYS A 36 -3.58 -0.71 3.92
C LYS A 36 -2.55 0.36 3.56
N ILE A 37 -1.99 0.33 2.34
CA ILE A 37 -1.09 1.37 1.82
C ILE A 37 -1.82 2.70 1.76
N LEU A 38 -2.95 2.77 1.04
CA LEU A 38 -3.73 4.00 0.88
C LEU A 38 -4.11 4.61 2.24
N ARG A 39 -4.55 3.79 3.20
CA ARG A 39 -4.88 4.25 4.57
C ARG A 39 -3.68 4.71 5.39
N SER A 40 -2.47 4.25 5.04
CA SER A 40 -1.24 4.54 5.78
C SER A 40 -0.47 5.74 5.23
N LEU A 41 -0.89 6.30 4.09
CA LEU A 41 -0.27 7.47 3.48
C LEU A 41 -0.64 8.75 4.27
N PRO A 42 0.27 9.73 4.36
CA PRO A 42 -0.01 11.01 5.01
C PRO A 42 -1.11 11.82 4.30
N LYS A 43 -1.74 12.75 5.04
CA LYS A 43 -2.88 13.55 4.53
C LYS A 43 -2.57 14.35 3.26
N ARG A 44 -1.30 14.69 3.00
CA ARG A 44 -0.87 15.35 1.76
C ARG A 44 -1.17 14.53 0.49
N PHE A 45 -1.42 13.23 0.62
CA PHE A 45 -1.81 12.35 -0.48
C PHE A 45 -3.33 12.22 -0.66
N ASN A 46 -4.17 12.82 0.21
CA ASN A 46 -5.62 12.63 0.19
C ASN A 46 -6.25 12.86 -1.20
N MET A 47 -5.86 13.92 -1.91
CA MET A 47 -6.38 14.18 -3.26
C MET A 47 -6.04 13.05 -4.25
N LYS A 48 -4.84 12.48 -4.16
CA LYS A 48 -4.43 11.34 -5.00
C LYS A 48 -5.14 10.05 -4.61
N ILE A 49 -5.31 9.81 -3.30
CA ILE A 49 -6.05 8.66 -2.78
C ILE A 49 -7.48 8.67 -3.28
N THR A 50 -8.19 9.81 -3.13
CA THR A 50 -9.57 9.95 -3.62
C THR A 50 -9.66 9.70 -5.12
N ALA A 51 -8.75 10.27 -5.92
CA ALA A 51 -8.74 10.04 -7.36
C ALA A 51 -8.53 8.55 -7.72
N ILE A 52 -7.70 7.81 -6.98
CA ILE A 52 -7.51 6.36 -7.18
C ILE A 52 -8.77 5.60 -6.80
N GLU A 53 -9.35 5.89 -5.64
CA GLU A 53 -10.57 5.22 -5.13
C GLU A 53 -11.79 5.45 -6.05
N GLU A 54 -11.88 6.61 -6.70
CA GLU A 54 -12.97 6.94 -7.63
C GLU A 54 -12.77 6.34 -9.03
N SER A 55 -11.52 6.10 -9.46
CA SER A 55 -11.22 5.71 -10.84
C SER A 55 -10.81 4.25 -11.03
N GLN A 56 -10.43 3.54 -9.97
CA GLN A 56 -9.88 2.18 -10.04
C GLN A 56 -10.60 1.22 -9.09
N ASP A 57 -10.70 -0.05 -9.48
CA ASP A 57 -11.18 -1.12 -8.60
C ASP A 57 -10.02 -1.69 -7.76
N LEU A 58 -9.98 -1.29 -6.48
CA LEU A 58 -8.96 -1.74 -5.52
C LEU A 58 -8.94 -3.25 -5.28
N SER A 59 -10.01 -3.99 -5.61
CA SER A 59 -10.04 -5.45 -5.46
C SER A 59 -9.20 -6.18 -6.51
N THR A 60 -8.91 -5.52 -7.63
CA THR A 60 -8.13 -6.07 -8.75
C THR A 60 -6.74 -5.44 -8.89
N MET A 61 -6.51 -4.29 -8.25
CA MET A 61 -5.25 -3.57 -8.27
C MET A 61 -4.11 -4.36 -7.60
N LYS A 62 -2.92 -4.33 -8.22
CA LYS A 62 -1.70 -4.89 -7.64
C LYS A 62 -0.91 -3.84 -6.86
N VAL A 63 -0.17 -4.25 -5.85
CA VAL A 63 0.71 -3.35 -5.08
C VAL A 63 1.74 -2.68 -5.98
N ASP A 64 2.36 -3.42 -6.91
CA ASP A 64 3.39 -2.87 -7.81
C ASP A 64 2.81 -1.81 -8.76
N GLU A 65 1.55 -1.96 -9.18
CA GLU A 65 0.82 -0.97 -9.98
C GLU A 65 0.56 0.31 -9.17
N LEU A 66 0.16 0.19 -7.90
CA LEU A 66 -0.07 1.33 -7.02
C LEU A 66 1.22 2.12 -6.74
N ILE A 67 2.33 1.42 -6.52
CA ILE A 67 3.63 2.03 -6.17
C ILE A 67 4.36 2.57 -7.41
N GLY A 68 4.05 2.05 -8.61
CA GLY A 68 4.64 2.48 -9.88
C GLY A 68 6.08 1.98 -10.08
N SER A 69 6.32 0.70 -9.73
CA SER A 69 7.61 0.00 -9.86
C SER A 69 7.82 -0.60 -11.24
#